data_AF-A0A1H6T3E0-F1
#
_entry.id   AF-A0A1H6T3E0-F1
#
_cell.length_a   1.000
_cell.length_b   1.000
_cell.length_c   1.000
_cell.angle_alpha   90.00
_cell.angle_beta   90.00
_cell.angle_gamma   90.00
#
_symmetry.space_group_name_H-M   'P 1'
#
loop_
_entity.id
_entity.type
_entity.pdbx_description
1 polymer ?
#
loop_
_entity_poly.entity_id
_entity_poly.type
_entity_poly.pdbx_seq_one_letter_code
_entity_poly.pdbx_strand_id
1 'polypeptide(L)'
;MTTKPKARKFRIRRNPQAGADDGADAPTTDAASEAAPAAPTEAPEPAAEPKADAAPETNVTKELTAIRSEGLTGRQLRMARRVAQKHNLPAVSDYDAVRLLRNKGIDPFKRSNMLELVVPKAGSGSGKDATGGSDDPRIQLPQTVSDSDRNLPAAGLSPAQRRELEIGKIQRDIVRRRRRKLALLMARLFAFVMLPTAIVGWYFYVLATPMYASKSEFVILQADGTLGGVGSFFAGTQFATSQDSISVQSFLESKEAMLLLDRDEGFMEHFSQPHIDPIQRLDPQATNEDAYNTYSKMVTIGYDPTEGVIRMEVAAAEPETAAEFSEALISYAEGRVNNLSEQKREDQMDEARAVFETAQAERRKAQEELVELQLQGEVLDPEGVIASLRSRINQVEVQIQEKELQLAALLDNPRPNQAKVDGTRADIERLQSLLASLNAQMIDASKGENSLAQLTVNIQMAQADLATRDIMLQSALQQMETTRMEANRQVRYLTVSVNPVPSQEPTYPRKFENTIVAFLIFAGIYLMISLTASILREQVSS
;
A
#
# COMPACT_ATOMS: atom_id res chain seq x y z
N MET A 1 -24.04 20.76 -32.77
CA MET A 1 -24.50 19.95 -31.64
C MET A 1 -23.36 19.89 -30.63
N THR A 2 -23.48 20.60 -29.51
CA THR A 2 -22.43 20.73 -28.49
C THR A 2 -22.93 20.07 -27.20
N THR A 3 -22.22 19.06 -26.71
CA THR A 3 -22.52 18.41 -25.43
C THR A 3 -21.37 18.66 -24.46
N LYS A 4 -21.67 19.41 -23.38
CA LYS A 4 -20.76 19.64 -22.25
C LYS A 4 -20.79 18.45 -21.30
N PRO A 5 -19.66 18.01 -20.73
CA PRO A 5 -19.67 17.00 -19.66
C PRO A 5 -20.09 17.62 -18.31
N LYS A 6 -20.92 16.88 -17.56
CA LYS A 6 -21.36 17.20 -16.19
C LYS A 6 -20.35 16.65 -15.17
N ALA A 7 -19.82 17.49 -14.31
CA ALA A 7 -19.04 17.07 -13.13
C ALA A 7 -19.95 16.62 -11.97
N ARG A 8 -19.63 15.49 -11.33
CA ARG A 8 -20.29 15.02 -10.10
C ARG A 8 -19.60 15.64 -8.88
N LYS A 9 -20.40 16.26 -7.99
CA LYS A 9 -19.95 16.89 -6.75
C LYS A 9 -19.58 15.84 -5.69
N PHE A 10 -18.37 15.92 -5.14
CA PHE A 10 -18.01 15.27 -3.87
C PHE A 10 -18.10 16.29 -2.73
N ARG A 11 -18.74 15.89 -1.61
CA ARG A 11 -18.83 16.67 -0.37
C ARG A 11 -17.60 16.36 0.48
N ILE A 12 -16.75 17.37 0.72
CA ILE A 12 -15.70 17.32 1.73
C ILE A 12 -16.24 18.04 2.98
N ARG A 13 -16.18 17.37 4.14
CA ARG A 13 -16.44 17.98 5.45
C ARG A 13 -15.24 18.86 5.84
N ARG A 14 -15.51 20.13 6.10
CA ARG A 14 -14.58 21.13 6.62
C ARG A 14 -14.60 21.07 8.16
N ASN A 15 -13.45 20.89 8.79
CA ASN A 15 -13.27 21.15 10.22
C ASN A 15 -12.67 22.56 10.37
N PRO A 16 -13.21 23.46 11.22
CA PRO A 16 -12.65 24.77 11.45
C PRO A 16 -11.87 24.78 12.76
N GLN A 17 -10.59 25.16 12.73
CA GLN A 17 -10.08 26.26 13.57
C GLN A 17 -8.60 26.48 13.26
N ALA A 18 -8.33 27.62 12.62
CA ALA A 18 -7.06 28.31 12.67
C ALA A 18 -7.37 29.81 12.84
N GLY A 19 -6.57 30.48 13.65
CA GLY A 19 -6.59 31.90 13.94
C GLY A 19 -5.90 32.12 15.29
N ALA A 20 -4.82 32.88 15.42
CA ALA A 20 -4.22 33.84 14.52
C ALA A 20 -2.73 34.07 14.87
N ASP A 21 -2.04 34.71 13.92
CA ASP A 21 -0.68 35.27 13.94
C ASP A 21 -0.34 36.10 15.20
N ASP A 22 0.95 36.09 15.60
CA ASP A 22 1.86 37.24 15.38
C ASP A 22 3.29 36.92 15.87
N GLY A 23 4.28 37.54 15.21
CA GLY A 23 5.69 37.14 15.25
C GLY A 23 6.65 37.92 16.15
N ALA A 24 7.93 37.72 15.81
CA ALA A 24 9.17 38.42 16.18
C ALA A 24 9.98 37.98 17.42
N ASP A 25 11.29 37.89 17.14
CA ASP A 25 12.50 38.00 17.96
C ASP A 25 12.98 36.87 18.91
N ALA A 26 14.24 36.49 18.66
CA ALA A 26 15.13 35.66 19.47
C ALA A 26 15.82 36.51 20.57
N PRO A 27 16.84 36.04 21.33
CA PRO A 27 17.37 34.68 21.56
C PRO A 27 17.61 34.35 23.06
N THR A 28 18.15 33.16 23.36
CA THR A 28 19.28 32.86 24.30
C THR A 28 19.10 31.65 25.23
N THR A 29 20.14 30.78 25.19
CA THR A 29 20.77 29.97 26.27
C THR A 29 19.92 28.90 26.96
N ASP A 30 20.40 27.68 27.27
CA ASP A 30 21.74 27.09 27.25
C ASP A 30 21.62 25.56 27.43
N ALA A 31 22.68 24.86 27.02
CA ALA A 31 23.22 23.58 27.54
C ALA A 31 22.26 22.36 27.66
N ALA A 32 22.41 21.34 26.82
CA ALA A 32 23.42 20.26 26.89
C ALA A 32 23.24 19.29 28.07
N SER A 33 22.82 18.04 27.78
CA SER A 33 23.64 16.83 27.97
C SER A 33 22.79 15.56 27.86
N GLU A 34 22.97 14.88 26.74
CA GLU A 34 23.31 13.46 26.59
C GLU A 34 23.36 12.60 27.88
N ALA A 35 22.64 11.47 27.87
CA ALA A 35 23.14 10.10 28.09
C ALA A 35 22.06 9.14 28.64
N ALA A 36 21.84 8.03 27.92
CA ALA A 36 21.31 6.77 28.46
C ALA A 36 22.47 5.96 29.11
N PRO A 37 22.32 4.73 29.64
CA PRO A 37 21.15 3.93 30.04
C PRO A 37 21.30 3.26 31.45
N ALA A 38 20.39 2.34 31.76
CA ALA A 38 20.51 1.19 32.69
C ALA A 38 19.89 1.29 34.12
N ALA A 39 19.05 0.28 34.40
CA ALA A 39 18.49 -0.11 35.70
C ALA A 39 19.56 -0.85 36.57
N PRO A 40 19.28 -1.41 37.77
CA PRO A 40 18.07 -1.43 38.61
C PRO A 40 18.34 -1.13 40.13
N THR A 41 17.31 -1.28 40.99
CA THR A 41 17.32 -1.71 42.42
C THR A 41 16.64 -0.75 43.43
N GLU A 42 15.56 -1.27 44.01
CA GLU A 42 14.96 -1.17 45.38
C GLU A 42 15.28 -0.04 46.41
N ALA A 43 14.19 0.63 46.84
CA ALA A 43 13.86 1.31 48.14
C ALA A 43 14.66 2.59 48.55
N PRO A 44 14.15 3.53 49.40
CA PRO A 44 12.94 3.57 50.24
C PRO A 44 12.17 4.94 50.32
N GLU A 45 11.14 4.99 51.18
CA GLU A 45 10.42 6.14 51.81
C GLU A 45 9.42 7.02 51.02
N PRO A 46 8.17 7.14 51.51
CA PRO A 46 7.34 8.33 51.35
C PRO A 46 7.27 9.16 52.65
N ALA A 47 7.43 10.47 52.53
CA ALA A 47 7.19 11.45 53.60
C ALA A 47 5.84 12.19 53.38
N ALA A 48 5.00 12.13 54.41
CA ALA A 48 3.97 13.07 54.91
C ALA A 48 3.19 13.95 53.89
N GLU A 49 1.89 13.67 53.65
CA GLU A 49 0.68 14.15 54.38
C GLU A 49 0.26 15.61 54.08
N PRO A 50 -1.04 15.86 53.82
CA PRO A 50 -1.90 16.20 54.95
C PRO A 50 -3.28 15.51 54.97
N LYS A 51 -3.77 15.42 56.20
CA LYS A 51 -4.97 14.76 56.73
C LYS A 51 -6.31 15.27 56.17
N ALA A 52 -7.23 14.32 55.99
CA ALA A 52 -8.67 14.50 56.20
C ALA A 52 -9.27 13.21 56.78
N ASP A 53 -9.83 13.33 57.97
CA ASP A 53 -10.77 12.50 58.74
C ASP A 53 -10.98 10.99 58.47
N ALA A 54 -10.80 10.25 59.56
CA ALA A 54 -11.10 8.83 59.74
C ALA A 54 -12.60 8.52 59.83
N ALA A 55 -13.00 7.29 59.45
CA ALA A 55 -13.62 6.29 60.36
C ALA A 55 -14.59 5.22 59.79
N PRO A 56 -15.10 5.20 58.52
CA PRO A 56 -16.05 4.14 58.15
C PRO A 56 -15.46 2.92 57.42
N GLU A 57 -14.28 3.00 56.81
CA GLU A 57 -13.80 1.95 55.87
C GLU A 57 -13.19 0.71 56.55
N THR A 58 -12.70 0.82 57.78
CA THR A 58 -12.06 -0.29 58.52
C THR A 58 -13.06 -1.32 59.03
N ASN A 59 -14.35 -0.96 59.21
CA ASN A 59 -15.39 -1.91 59.62
C ASN A 59 -15.94 -2.70 58.44
N VAL A 60 -16.11 -2.06 57.28
CA VAL A 60 -16.59 -2.72 56.06
C VAL A 60 -15.63 -3.81 55.59
N THR A 61 -14.33 -3.54 55.64
CA THR A 61 -13.29 -4.51 55.25
C THR A 61 -13.21 -5.69 56.23
N LYS A 62 -13.43 -5.46 57.53
CA LYS A 62 -13.55 -6.53 58.54
C LYS A 62 -14.79 -7.39 58.36
N GLU A 63 -15.94 -6.81 58.04
CA GLU A 63 -17.18 -7.56 57.76
C GLU A 63 -17.04 -8.41 56.48
N LEU A 64 -16.44 -7.86 55.42
CA LEU A 64 -16.23 -8.59 54.16
C LEU A 64 -15.26 -9.76 54.32
N THR A 65 -14.23 -9.62 55.15
CA THR A 65 -13.30 -10.71 55.46
C THR A 65 -13.93 -11.78 56.35
N ALA A 66 -14.77 -11.40 57.32
CA ALA A 66 -15.56 -12.34 58.11
C ALA A 66 -16.52 -13.16 57.23
N ILE A 67 -17.27 -12.52 56.33
CA ILE A 67 -18.20 -13.23 55.42
C ILE A 67 -17.43 -14.15 54.45
N ARG A 68 -16.23 -13.76 54.01
CA ARG A 68 -15.39 -14.63 53.17
C ARG A 68 -14.93 -15.89 53.93
N SER A 69 -14.66 -15.77 55.23
CA SER A 69 -14.24 -16.89 56.07
C SER A 69 -15.37 -17.90 56.37
N GLU A 70 -16.63 -17.54 56.14
CA GLU A 70 -17.79 -18.43 56.33
C GLU A 70 -17.90 -19.54 55.26
N GLY A 71 -17.09 -19.51 54.20
CA GLY A 71 -17.03 -20.60 53.21
C GLY A 71 -18.30 -20.76 52.35
N LEU A 72 -18.98 -19.65 52.03
CA LEU A 72 -20.19 -19.65 51.20
C LEU A 72 -19.94 -20.23 49.80
N THR A 73 -20.83 -21.13 49.37
CA THR A 73 -20.73 -21.73 48.03
C THR A 73 -21.06 -20.72 46.93
N GLY A 74 -20.48 -20.87 45.74
CA GLY A 74 -20.77 -19.98 44.59
C GLY A 74 -22.25 -19.96 44.16
N ARG A 75 -23.05 -20.96 44.53
CA ARG A 75 -24.51 -20.94 44.33
C ARG A 75 -25.21 -20.00 45.32
N GLN A 76 -24.81 -20.03 46.59
CA GLN A 76 -25.36 -19.17 47.63
C GLN A 76 -25.05 -17.69 47.36
N LEU A 77 -23.84 -17.38 46.93
CA LEU A 77 -23.42 -16.03 46.55
C LEU A 77 -24.29 -15.45 45.41
N ARG A 78 -24.53 -16.23 44.35
CA ARG A 78 -25.42 -15.83 43.25
C ARG A 78 -26.88 -15.65 43.67
N MET A 79 -27.36 -16.46 44.62
CA MET A 79 -28.70 -16.28 45.19
C MET A 79 -28.78 -14.99 46.01
N ALA A 80 -27.79 -14.72 46.85
CA ALA A 80 -27.72 -13.48 47.63
C ALA A 80 -27.70 -12.25 46.72
N ARG A 81 -26.92 -12.25 45.62
CA ARG A 81 -26.95 -11.17 44.62
C ARG A 81 -28.35 -10.97 44.02
N ARG A 82 -29.04 -12.06 43.65
CA ARG A 82 -30.39 -11.98 43.08
C ARG A 82 -31.40 -11.42 44.09
N VAL A 83 -31.31 -11.83 45.36
CA VAL A 83 -32.17 -11.31 46.44
C VAL A 83 -31.86 -9.83 46.70
N ALA A 84 -30.59 -9.44 46.73
CA ALA A 84 -30.17 -8.05 46.88
C ALA A 84 -30.72 -7.16 45.75
N GLN A 85 -30.65 -7.62 44.49
CA GLN A 85 -31.24 -6.91 43.35
C GLN A 85 -32.77 -6.79 43.48
N LYS A 86 -33.46 -7.83 43.94
CA LYS A 86 -34.92 -7.79 44.18
C LYS A 86 -35.31 -6.76 45.26
N HIS A 87 -34.41 -6.53 46.23
CA HIS A 87 -34.57 -5.52 47.28
C HIS A 87 -33.92 -4.17 46.93
N ASN A 88 -33.56 -3.94 45.66
CA ASN A 88 -32.93 -2.72 45.13
C ASN A 88 -31.68 -2.29 45.92
N LEU A 89 -30.84 -3.25 46.32
CA LEU A 89 -29.57 -3.00 46.99
C LEU A 89 -28.41 -2.97 45.97
N PRO A 90 -27.66 -1.85 45.86
CA PRO A 90 -26.54 -1.72 44.92
C PRO A 90 -25.28 -2.41 45.47
N ALA A 91 -25.19 -3.73 45.34
CA ALA A 91 -24.03 -4.49 45.78
C ALA A 91 -22.91 -4.48 44.73
N VAL A 92 -21.67 -4.14 45.12
CA VAL A 92 -20.49 -4.10 44.24
C VAL A 92 -19.91 -5.50 44.01
N SER A 93 -20.05 -6.40 44.98
CA SER A 93 -19.55 -7.78 44.95
C SER A 93 -20.57 -8.76 45.53
N ASP A 94 -20.43 -10.06 45.23
CA ASP A 94 -21.31 -11.11 45.76
C ASP A 94 -21.31 -11.16 47.30
N TYR A 95 -20.13 -10.98 47.91
CA TYR A 95 -20.00 -10.93 49.38
C TYR A 95 -20.59 -9.65 49.98
N ASP A 96 -20.52 -8.55 49.24
CA ASP A 96 -21.12 -7.28 49.64
C ASP A 96 -22.66 -7.33 49.59
N ALA A 97 -23.22 -8.12 48.66
CA ALA A 97 -24.66 -8.40 48.63
C ALA A 97 -25.14 -9.11 49.90
N VAL A 98 -24.36 -10.07 50.42
CA VAL A 98 -24.67 -10.77 51.68
C VAL A 98 -24.60 -9.81 52.87
N ARG A 99 -23.58 -8.94 52.92
CA ARG A 99 -23.41 -7.91 53.95
C ARG A 99 -24.59 -6.95 54.00
N LEU A 100 -24.97 -6.38 52.84
CA LEU A 100 -26.08 -5.44 52.74
C LEU A 100 -27.43 -6.07 53.10
N LEU A 101 -27.65 -7.35 52.77
CA LEU A 101 -28.85 -8.08 53.15
C LEU A 101 -28.91 -8.36 54.67
N ARG A 102 -27.80 -8.78 55.27
CA ARG A 102 -27.72 -9.00 56.74
C ARG A 102 -27.88 -7.71 57.52
N ASN A 103 -27.32 -6.59 57.04
CA ASN A 103 -27.51 -5.28 57.67
C ASN A 103 -28.96 -4.80 57.62
N LYS A 104 -29.77 -5.31 56.66
CA LYS A 104 -31.23 -5.10 56.62
C LYS A 104 -32.02 -6.20 57.34
N GLY A 105 -31.36 -7.13 58.04
CA GLY A 105 -32.00 -8.24 58.75
C GLY A 105 -32.64 -9.29 57.83
N ILE A 106 -32.31 -9.29 56.53
CA ILE A 106 -32.87 -10.21 55.53
C ILE A 106 -31.87 -11.34 55.33
N ASP A 107 -32.28 -12.57 55.66
CA ASP A 107 -31.45 -13.75 55.43
C ASP A 107 -31.63 -14.25 53.98
N PRO A 108 -30.61 -14.15 53.10
CA PRO A 108 -30.69 -14.58 51.71
C PRO A 108 -30.99 -16.08 51.52
N PHE A 109 -30.85 -16.88 52.58
CA PHE A 109 -30.97 -18.34 52.50
C PHE A 109 -32.24 -18.89 53.15
N LYS A 110 -33.05 -18.04 53.80
CA LYS A 110 -34.37 -18.46 54.28
C LYS A 110 -35.31 -18.64 53.08
N ARG A 111 -35.77 -19.87 52.88
CA ARG A 111 -36.82 -20.19 51.90
C ARG A 111 -38.10 -19.47 52.34
N SER A 112 -38.49 -18.41 51.63
CA SER A 112 -39.82 -17.83 51.76
C SER A 112 -40.82 -18.86 51.23
N ASN A 113 -41.51 -19.56 52.14
CA ASN A 113 -42.62 -20.45 51.82
C ASN A 113 -43.82 -19.57 51.43
N MET A 114 -43.85 -19.16 50.16
CA MET A 114 -44.84 -18.23 49.63
C MET A 114 -45.86 -19.03 48.83
N LEU A 115 -46.76 -19.72 49.53
CA LEU A 115 -48.00 -20.36 49.03
C LEU A 115 -48.79 -20.91 50.22
N GLU A 116 -49.36 -20.01 51.03
CA GLU A 116 -50.45 -20.37 51.94
C GLU A 116 -51.76 -20.14 51.18
N LEU A 117 -52.15 -21.16 50.41
CA LEU A 117 -53.44 -21.26 49.75
C LEU A 117 -54.31 -22.22 50.55
N VAL A 118 -55.31 -21.62 51.19
CA VAL A 118 -56.41 -22.23 51.95
C VAL A 118 -57.07 -23.39 51.20
N VAL A 119 -57.01 -24.62 51.76
CA VAL A 119 -58.09 -25.64 51.83
C VAL A 119 -57.68 -26.69 52.90
N PRO A 120 -58.56 -27.12 53.83
CA PRO A 120 -58.20 -28.00 54.94
C PRO A 120 -58.26 -29.49 54.55
N LYS A 121 -57.42 -30.33 55.18
CA LYS A 121 -57.69 -31.78 55.21
C LYS A 121 -57.19 -32.45 56.49
N ALA A 122 -58.07 -33.28 57.01
CA ALA A 122 -57.96 -34.10 58.21
C ALA A 122 -56.91 -35.22 58.12
N GLY A 123 -56.36 -35.57 59.29
CA GLY A 123 -56.25 -36.96 59.77
C GLY A 123 -54.96 -37.75 59.52
N SER A 124 -54.37 -38.22 60.65
CA SER A 124 -53.39 -39.32 60.82
C SER A 124 -51.93 -39.01 60.43
N GLY A 125 -50.87 -39.26 61.20
CA GLY A 125 -50.65 -39.94 62.48
C GLY A 125 -49.13 -40.20 62.68
N SER A 126 -48.68 -40.29 63.93
CA SER A 126 -47.31 -40.58 64.45
C SER A 126 -46.27 -39.44 64.40
N GLY A 127 -45.48 -39.13 65.43
CA GLY A 127 -45.39 -39.61 66.81
C GLY A 127 -44.24 -38.89 67.55
N LYS A 128 -44.33 -38.84 68.91
CA LYS A 128 -43.26 -38.58 69.92
C LYS A 128 -42.57 -37.19 69.90
N ASP A 129 -42.30 -36.48 70.98
CA ASP A 129 -42.35 -36.69 72.44
C ASP A 129 -42.42 -35.29 73.15
N ALA A 130 -43.06 -35.27 74.34
CA ALA A 130 -42.79 -34.46 75.56
C ALA A 130 -42.67 -32.91 75.51
N THR A 131 -43.14 -32.08 76.45
CA THR A 131 -43.95 -32.13 77.70
C THR A 131 -44.19 -30.67 78.17
N GLY A 132 -45.37 -30.39 78.75
CA GLY A 132 -45.68 -29.23 79.63
C GLY A 132 -46.20 -27.98 78.92
N GLY A 133 -47.32 -27.33 79.27
CA GLY A 133 -48.31 -27.48 80.33
C GLY A 133 -48.89 -26.09 80.65
N SER A 134 -50.21 -25.90 80.51
CA SER A 134 -51.13 -24.98 81.25
C SER A 134 -52.25 -24.33 80.39
N ASP A 135 -53.49 -24.70 80.73
CA ASP A 135 -54.73 -23.90 80.89
C ASP A 135 -55.39 -23.07 79.75
N ASP A 136 -56.52 -23.61 79.24
CA ASP A 136 -57.91 -23.08 78.95
C ASP A 136 -58.18 -21.57 78.64
N PRO A 137 -59.35 -21.13 78.06
CA PRO A 137 -60.48 -21.85 77.46
C PRO A 137 -61.04 -21.33 76.10
N ARG A 138 -61.86 -22.22 75.52
CA ARG A 138 -62.96 -22.13 74.53
C ARG A 138 -63.63 -20.78 74.24
N ILE A 139 -63.94 -20.53 72.95
CA ILE A 139 -65.21 -19.90 72.50
C ILE A 139 -65.69 -20.55 71.17
N GLN A 140 -66.91 -21.08 71.19
CA GLN A 140 -67.66 -21.71 70.08
C GLN A 140 -68.59 -20.70 69.38
N LEU A 141 -68.73 -20.78 68.06
CA LEU A 141 -69.90 -20.30 67.31
C LEU A 141 -70.26 -21.25 66.13
N PRO A 142 -71.54 -21.32 65.71
CA PRO A 142 -72.16 -22.52 65.15
C PRO A 142 -72.04 -22.69 63.63
N GLN A 143 -71.95 -23.94 63.18
CA GLN A 143 -72.04 -24.37 61.79
C GLN A 143 -73.50 -24.40 61.31
N THR A 144 -73.75 -23.83 60.13
CA THR A 144 -74.98 -24.04 59.37
C THR A 144 -74.87 -25.28 58.50
N VAL A 145 -75.86 -26.15 58.65
CA VAL A 145 -76.07 -27.39 57.91
C VAL A 145 -76.48 -27.06 56.48
N SER A 146 -75.89 -27.72 55.48
CA SER A 146 -76.43 -27.73 54.11
C SER A 146 -76.85 -29.16 53.77
N ASP A 147 -78.12 -29.29 53.42
CA ASP A 147 -78.83 -30.53 53.18
C ASP A 147 -78.24 -31.36 52.05
N SER A 148 -78.12 -32.65 52.34
CA SER A 148 -77.89 -33.75 51.42
C SER A 148 -79.15 -34.10 50.63
N ASP A 149 -78.91 -34.51 49.38
CA ASP A 149 -79.66 -35.49 48.59
C ASP A 149 -81.12 -35.24 48.22
N ARG A 150 -81.31 -34.97 46.92
CA ARG A 150 -82.49 -35.45 46.20
C ARG A 150 -82.09 -36.09 44.88
N ASN A 151 -82.07 -37.42 44.93
CA ASN A 151 -81.76 -38.34 43.84
C ASN A 151 -82.98 -38.42 42.89
N LEU A 152 -82.84 -37.94 41.65
CA LEU A 152 -83.77 -38.16 40.54
C LEU A 152 -82.97 -38.55 39.29
N PRO A 153 -83.39 -39.54 38.49
CA PRO A 153 -82.59 -40.06 37.40
C PRO A 153 -82.68 -39.12 36.19
N ALA A 154 -81.72 -38.20 36.06
CA ALA A 154 -81.53 -37.45 34.83
C ALA A 154 -80.70 -38.29 33.86
N ALA A 155 -81.37 -38.96 32.91
CA ALA A 155 -80.74 -39.39 31.68
C ALA A 155 -80.33 -38.15 30.87
N GLY A 156 -79.14 -37.62 31.16
CA GLY A 156 -78.55 -36.51 30.42
C GLY A 156 -77.49 -35.77 31.23
N LEU A 157 -76.28 -35.62 30.67
CA LEU A 157 -75.16 -34.90 31.29
C LEU A 157 -75.59 -33.51 31.78
N SER A 158 -75.13 -33.12 32.97
CA SER A 158 -75.41 -31.83 33.60
C SER A 158 -74.91 -30.62 32.77
N PRO A 159 -75.58 -29.45 32.81
CA PRO A 159 -75.21 -28.26 32.03
C PRO A 159 -73.80 -27.71 32.32
N ALA A 160 -73.25 -27.98 33.51
CA ALA A 160 -71.88 -27.60 33.88
C ALA A 160 -70.84 -28.54 33.23
N GLN A 161 -71.08 -29.86 33.26
CA GLN A 161 -70.21 -30.85 32.62
C GLN A 161 -70.21 -30.73 31.09
N ARG A 162 -71.33 -30.33 30.47
CA ARG A 162 -71.37 -30.03 29.03
C ARG A 162 -70.48 -28.84 28.67
N ARG A 163 -70.53 -27.75 29.44
CA ARG A 163 -69.67 -26.56 29.24
C ARG A 163 -68.19 -26.88 29.42
N GLU A 164 -67.82 -27.68 30.42
CA GLU A 164 -66.43 -28.10 30.63
C GLU A 164 -65.92 -29.00 29.48
N LEU A 165 -66.76 -29.91 28.99
CA LEU A 165 -66.43 -30.73 27.81
C LEU A 165 -66.35 -29.89 26.52
N GLU A 166 -67.18 -28.87 26.36
CA GLU A 166 -67.15 -27.93 25.24
C GLU A 166 -65.90 -27.02 25.28
N ILE A 167 -65.56 -26.46 26.45
CA ILE A 167 -64.35 -25.66 26.64
C ILE A 167 -63.10 -26.52 26.41
N GLY A 168 -63.08 -27.77 26.90
CA GLY A 168 -61.99 -28.71 26.66
C GLY A 168 -61.86 -29.10 25.18
N LYS A 169 -62.97 -29.24 24.45
CA LYS A 169 -62.97 -29.47 22.99
C LYS A 169 -62.42 -28.25 22.23
N ILE A 170 -62.87 -27.04 22.58
CA ILE A 170 -62.39 -25.78 21.98
C ILE A 170 -60.89 -25.59 22.24
N GLN A 171 -60.41 -25.81 23.46
CA GLN A 171 -58.97 -25.73 23.77
C GLN A 171 -58.14 -26.76 22.99
N ARG A 172 -58.60 -28.02 22.92
CA ARG A 172 -57.92 -29.06 22.12
C ARG A 172 -57.90 -28.72 20.63
N ASP A 173 -58.96 -28.12 20.10
CA ASP A 173 -59.01 -27.68 18.70
C ASP A 173 -58.12 -26.47 18.42
N ILE A 174 -58.02 -25.51 19.35
CA ILE A 174 -57.07 -24.39 19.25
C ILE A 174 -55.64 -24.91 19.26
N VAL A 175 -55.31 -25.84 20.15
CA VAL A 175 -53.98 -26.47 20.22
C VAL A 175 -53.69 -27.28 18.95
N ARG A 176 -54.65 -28.06 18.44
CA ARG A 176 -54.50 -28.80 17.17
C ARG A 176 -54.28 -27.87 15.98
N ARG A 177 -55.05 -26.78 15.87
CA ARG A 177 -54.89 -25.77 14.80
C ARG A 177 -53.54 -25.05 14.90
N ARG A 178 -53.11 -24.67 16.11
CA ARG A 178 -51.78 -24.06 16.34
C ARG A 178 -50.65 -25.03 16.02
N ARG A 179 -50.73 -26.31 16.44
CA ARG A 179 -49.76 -27.35 16.10
C ARG A 179 -49.67 -27.58 14.59
N ARG A 180 -50.80 -27.64 13.88
CA ARG A 180 -50.80 -27.75 12.41
C ARG A 180 -50.18 -26.53 11.74
N LYS A 181 -50.50 -25.31 12.18
CA LYS A 181 -49.89 -24.07 11.64
C LYS A 181 -48.39 -24.00 11.91
N LEU A 182 -47.94 -24.36 13.12
CA LEU A 182 -46.51 -24.44 13.46
C LEU A 182 -45.80 -25.53 12.66
N ALA A 183 -46.41 -26.71 12.49
CA ALA A 183 -45.85 -27.78 11.68
C ALA A 183 -45.72 -27.37 10.22
N LEU A 184 -46.71 -26.68 9.65
CA LEU A 184 -46.64 -26.13 8.29
C LEU A 184 -45.58 -25.02 8.16
N LEU A 185 -45.42 -24.17 9.17
CA LEU A 185 -44.34 -23.16 9.20
C LEU A 185 -42.98 -23.85 9.25
N MET A 186 -42.78 -24.81 10.16
CA MET A 186 -41.53 -25.57 10.27
C MET A 186 -41.23 -26.36 9.00
N ALA A 187 -42.24 -26.96 8.36
CA ALA A 187 -42.07 -27.66 7.08
C ALA A 187 -41.66 -26.69 5.96
N ARG A 188 -42.26 -25.49 5.91
CA ARG A 188 -41.88 -24.45 4.95
C ARG A 188 -40.47 -23.94 5.21
N LEU A 189 -40.12 -23.64 6.46
CA LEU A 189 -38.77 -23.24 6.85
C LEU A 189 -37.75 -24.33 6.52
N PHE A 190 -38.09 -25.59 6.78
CA PHE A 190 -37.22 -26.71 6.44
C PHE A 190 -37.00 -26.80 4.93
N ALA A 191 -38.07 -26.76 4.12
CA ALA A 191 -37.97 -26.88 2.67
C ALA A 191 -37.23 -25.71 2.01
N PHE A 192 -37.43 -24.47 2.47
CA PHE A 192 -36.88 -23.27 1.82
C PHE A 192 -35.59 -22.75 2.43
N VAL A 193 -35.23 -23.18 3.65
CA VAL A 193 -34.01 -22.73 4.34
C VAL A 193 -33.13 -23.91 4.68
N MET A 194 -33.60 -24.87 5.48
CA MET A 194 -32.75 -25.96 5.97
C MET A 194 -32.30 -26.91 4.86
N LEU A 195 -33.19 -27.25 3.93
CA LEU A 195 -32.90 -28.15 2.82
C LEU A 195 -31.84 -27.57 1.86
N PRO A 196 -31.99 -26.36 1.29
CA PRO A 196 -30.94 -25.79 0.44
C PRO A 196 -29.64 -25.55 1.21
N THR A 197 -29.71 -25.16 2.50
CA THR A 197 -28.52 -25.09 3.37
C THR A 197 -27.84 -26.45 3.54
N ALA A 198 -28.61 -27.52 3.74
CA ALA A 198 -28.08 -28.87 3.88
C ALA A 198 -27.45 -29.37 2.57
N ILE A 199 -28.00 -29.00 1.41
CA ILE A 199 -27.38 -29.29 0.10
C ILE A 199 -26.04 -28.57 -0.02
N VAL A 200 -25.97 -27.28 0.33
CA VAL A 200 -24.73 -26.50 0.30
C VAL A 200 -23.70 -27.04 1.31
N GLY A 201 -24.14 -27.39 2.52
CA GLY A 201 -23.29 -28.05 3.50
C GLY A 201 -22.78 -29.40 3.00
N TRP A 202 -23.63 -30.22 2.39
CA TRP A 202 -23.21 -31.48 1.80
C TRP A 202 -22.17 -31.28 0.70
N TYR A 203 -22.33 -30.27 -0.17
CA TYR A 203 -21.32 -29.90 -1.16
C TYR A 203 -19.98 -29.57 -0.50
N PHE A 204 -19.93 -28.61 0.44
CA PHE A 204 -18.65 -28.19 1.04
C PHE A 204 -17.98 -29.27 1.91
N TYR A 205 -18.74 -30.16 2.54
CA TYR A 205 -18.19 -31.20 3.41
C TYR A 205 -17.75 -32.45 2.65
N VAL A 206 -18.49 -32.85 1.60
CA VAL A 206 -18.31 -34.15 0.94
C VAL A 206 -17.71 -34.02 -0.47
N LEU A 207 -18.11 -32.99 -1.25
CA LEU A 207 -17.75 -32.91 -2.66
C LEU A 207 -16.65 -31.89 -2.98
N ALA A 208 -16.59 -30.78 -2.23
CA ALA A 208 -15.65 -29.71 -2.50
C ALA A 208 -14.21 -30.12 -2.18
N THR A 209 -13.30 -29.90 -3.14
CA THR A 209 -11.88 -30.21 -2.99
C THR A 209 -11.24 -29.27 -1.97
N PRO A 210 -10.46 -29.79 -1.01
CA PRO A 210 -9.66 -28.96 -0.11
C PRO A 210 -8.55 -28.25 -0.90
N MET A 211 -8.40 -26.95 -0.67
CA MET A 211 -7.32 -26.14 -1.23
C MET A 211 -6.43 -25.63 -0.10
N TYR A 212 -5.13 -25.77 -0.29
CA TYR A 212 -4.07 -25.39 0.64
C TYR A 212 -3.46 -24.07 0.16
N ALA A 213 -3.35 -23.09 1.05
CA ALA A 213 -2.78 -21.79 0.73
C ALA A 213 -1.34 -21.67 1.26
N SER A 214 -0.41 -21.32 0.40
CA SER A 214 0.94 -20.87 0.77
C SER A 214 0.97 -19.35 0.84
N LYS A 215 1.52 -18.80 1.91
CA LYS A 215 1.62 -17.36 2.14
C LYS A 215 3.07 -16.94 2.09
N SER A 216 3.33 -15.84 1.41
CA SER A 216 4.64 -15.24 1.30
C SER A 216 4.56 -13.73 1.37
N GLU A 217 5.60 -13.12 1.89
CA GLU A 217 5.74 -11.66 1.99
C GLU A 217 7.11 -11.27 1.46
N PHE A 218 7.17 -10.26 0.61
CA PHE A 218 8.42 -9.77 0.05
C PHE A 218 8.39 -8.25 -0.14
N VAL A 219 9.59 -7.67 -0.19
CA VAL A 219 9.82 -6.22 -0.30
C VAL A 219 10.78 -5.95 -1.44
N ILE A 220 10.53 -4.88 -2.19
CA ILE A 220 11.47 -4.39 -3.20
C ILE A 220 12.33 -3.32 -2.53
N LEU A 221 13.62 -3.61 -2.43
CA LEU A 221 14.60 -2.68 -1.89
C LEU A 221 15.38 -2.04 -3.02
N GLN A 222 15.57 -0.73 -2.94
CA GLN A 222 16.55 -0.03 -3.74
C GLN A 222 17.84 0.05 -2.94
N ALA A 223 18.99 -0.18 -3.58
CA ALA A 223 20.28 0.05 -2.94
C ALA A 223 20.45 1.56 -2.67
N ASP A 224 20.06 2.01 -1.48
CA ASP A 224 20.21 3.40 -1.07
C ASP A 224 21.68 3.76 -0.89
N GLY A 225 22.20 4.57 -1.82
CA GLY A 225 23.44 5.30 -1.64
C GLY A 225 23.17 6.52 -0.76
N THR A 226 23.27 6.37 0.55
CA THR A 226 23.24 7.48 1.52
C THR A 226 24.35 8.48 1.19
N LEU A 227 24.01 9.58 0.53
CA LEU A 227 24.83 10.79 0.45
C LEU A 227 23.99 11.95 0.95
N GLY A 228 24.39 12.48 2.10
CA GLY A 228 23.73 13.59 2.78
C GLY A 228 23.57 14.81 1.88
N GLY A 229 22.32 15.12 1.60
CA GLY A 229 21.90 16.38 0.98
C GLY A 229 20.47 16.64 1.40
N VAL A 230 20.09 17.92 1.54
CA VAL A 230 18.74 18.33 1.99
C VAL A 230 17.62 17.82 1.05
N GLY A 231 17.95 17.39 -0.18
CA GLY A 231 17.05 16.69 -1.10
C GLY A 231 16.86 15.18 -0.83
N SER A 232 17.70 14.57 0.02
CA SER A 232 17.61 13.15 0.41
C SER A 232 16.37 12.84 1.26
N PHE A 233 15.71 13.86 1.83
CA PHE A 233 14.44 13.69 2.52
C PHE A 233 13.28 13.34 1.58
N PHE A 234 13.41 13.60 0.27
CA PHE A 234 12.40 13.26 -0.73
C PHE A 234 12.73 11.96 -1.50
N ALA A 235 14.01 11.65 -1.72
CA ALA A 235 14.44 10.48 -2.50
C ALA A 235 14.17 9.13 -1.80
N GLY A 236 14.18 9.10 -0.45
CA GLY A 236 13.81 7.93 0.35
C GLY A 236 12.33 7.87 0.75
N THR A 237 11.46 8.73 0.18
CA THR A 237 10.03 8.64 0.48
C THR A 237 9.47 7.37 -0.12
N GLN A 238 8.71 6.61 0.68
CA GLN A 238 8.03 5.38 0.28
C GLN A 238 7.13 5.50 -0.96
N PHE A 239 6.91 6.72 -1.46
CA PHE A 239 6.26 6.99 -2.74
C PHE A 239 7.09 6.56 -3.96
N ALA A 240 8.43 6.62 -3.93
CA ALA A 240 9.25 6.23 -5.09
C ALA A 240 9.32 4.70 -5.29
N THR A 241 9.48 3.93 -4.20
CA THR A 241 9.46 2.45 -4.21
C THR A 241 8.05 1.88 -4.39
N SER A 242 7.01 2.70 -4.17
CA SER A 242 5.62 2.29 -4.39
C SER A 242 5.32 1.96 -5.84
N GLN A 243 5.91 2.68 -6.81
CA GLN A 243 5.61 2.46 -8.23
C GLN A 243 6.11 1.10 -8.72
N ASP A 244 7.30 0.68 -8.26
CA ASP A 244 7.88 -0.62 -8.59
C ASP A 244 7.06 -1.75 -7.94
N SER A 245 6.65 -1.56 -6.68
CA SER A 245 5.82 -2.54 -5.96
C SER A 245 4.44 -2.71 -6.62
N ILE A 246 3.82 -1.60 -7.05
CA ILE A 246 2.56 -1.61 -7.81
C ILE A 246 2.75 -2.26 -9.18
N SER A 247 3.89 -2.03 -9.85
CA SER A 247 4.18 -2.67 -11.13
C SER A 247 4.35 -4.18 -10.99
N VAL A 248 5.03 -4.65 -9.95
CA VAL A 248 5.18 -6.08 -9.66
C VAL A 248 3.85 -6.71 -9.29
N GLN A 249 3.04 -6.05 -8.46
CA GLN A 249 1.68 -6.49 -8.17
C GLN A 249 0.88 -6.65 -9.48
N SER A 250 0.88 -5.62 -10.32
CA SER A 250 0.13 -5.63 -11.59
C SER A 250 0.61 -6.75 -12.52
N PHE A 251 1.92 -7.03 -12.52
CA PHE A 251 2.49 -8.14 -13.27
C PHE A 251 2.04 -9.50 -12.71
N LEU A 252 2.11 -9.71 -11.40
CA LEU A 252 1.67 -10.95 -10.75
C LEU A 252 0.17 -11.20 -10.90
N GLU A 253 -0.65 -10.15 -10.91
CA GLU A 253 -2.09 -10.24 -11.19
C GLU A 253 -2.37 -10.46 -12.69
N SER A 254 -1.40 -10.23 -13.57
CA SER A 254 -1.62 -10.28 -15.01
C SER A 254 -1.72 -11.70 -15.56
N LYS A 255 -2.28 -11.80 -16.75
CA LYS A 255 -2.29 -13.02 -17.55
C LYS A 255 -0.89 -13.49 -17.94
N GLU A 256 0.06 -12.58 -18.05
CA GLU A 256 1.46 -12.90 -18.37
C GLU A 256 2.06 -13.79 -17.28
N ALA A 257 1.89 -13.44 -16.01
CA ALA A 257 2.36 -14.26 -14.89
C ALA A 257 1.72 -15.65 -14.86
N MET A 258 0.42 -15.74 -15.14
CA MET A 258 -0.27 -17.03 -15.26
C MET A 258 0.30 -17.88 -16.42
N LEU A 259 0.58 -17.28 -17.57
CA LEU A 259 1.14 -18.03 -18.72
C LEU A 259 2.56 -18.52 -18.44
N LEU A 260 3.36 -17.74 -17.71
CA LEU A 260 4.69 -18.17 -17.26
C LEU A 260 4.56 -19.34 -16.27
N LEU A 261 3.67 -19.21 -15.29
CA LEU A 261 3.42 -20.25 -14.30
C LEU A 261 2.91 -21.55 -14.95
N ASP A 262 2.04 -21.45 -15.96
CA ASP A 262 1.57 -22.60 -16.71
C ASP A 262 2.69 -23.28 -17.51
N ARG A 263 3.54 -22.48 -18.18
CA ARG A 263 4.65 -23.00 -18.98
C ARG A 263 5.68 -23.74 -18.13
N ASP A 264 5.99 -23.21 -16.95
CA ASP A 264 7.12 -23.65 -16.14
C ASP A 264 6.69 -24.68 -15.07
N GLU A 265 5.51 -24.51 -14.45
CA GLU A 265 5.02 -25.35 -13.35
C GLU A 265 3.71 -26.11 -13.67
N GLY A 266 3.15 -25.97 -14.88
CA GLY A 266 1.96 -26.74 -15.30
C GLY A 266 0.67 -26.35 -14.58
N PHE A 267 0.42 -25.06 -14.37
CA PHE A 267 -0.79 -24.53 -13.70
C PHE A 267 -2.10 -25.14 -14.23
N MET A 268 -2.34 -25.14 -15.55
CA MET A 268 -3.58 -25.68 -16.12
C MET A 268 -3.68 -27.18 -15.93
N GLU A 269 -2.57 -27.91 -16.04
CA GLU A 269 -2.51 -29.35 -15.83
C GLU A 269 -2.96 -29.68 -14.40
N HIS A 270 -2.40 -28.98 -13.40
CA HIS A 270 -2.78 -29.14 -12.00
C HIS A 270 -4.28 -28.94 -11.76
N PHE A 271 -4.85 -27.84 -12.26
CA PHE A 271 -6.26 -27.54 -12.06
C PHE A 271 -7.23 -28.36 -12.94
N SER A 272 -6.71 -29.12 -13.91
CA SER A 272 -7.49 -30.05 -14.73
C SER A 272 -7.58 -31.46 -14.15
N GLN A 273 -6.89 -31.74 -13.04
CA GLN A 273 -6.78 -33.08 -12.47
C GLN A 273 -8.15 -33.67 -12.06
N PRO A 274 -8.37 -34.99 -12.22
CA PRO A 274 -9.69 -35.60 -12.01
C PRO A 274 -10.22 -35.54 -10.57
N HIS A 275 -9.34 -35.38 -9.57
CA HIS A 275 -9.72 -35.31 -8.15
C HIS A 275 -10.25 -33.94 -7.72
N ILE A 276 -10.06 -32.91 -8.56
CA ILE A 276 -10.62 -31.59 -8.34
C ILE A 276 -12.12 -31.64 -8.64
N ASP A 277 -12.91 -30.97 -7.80
CA ASP A 277 -14.35 -31.00 -7.89
C ASP A 277 -14.84 -30.51 -9.27
N PRO A 278 -15.96 -31.03 -9.81
CA PRO A 278 -16.40 -30.68 -11.16
C PRO A 278 -16.77 -29.21 -11.37
N ILE A 279 -16.92 -28.42 -10.29
CA ILE A 279 -17.33 -27.02 -10.35
C ILE A 279 -16.09 -26.10 -10.43
N GLN A 280 -15.00 -26.48 -9.77
CA GLN A 280 -13.73 -25.75 -9.72
C GLN A 280 -12.70 -26.28 -10.72
N ARG A 281 -12.87 -27.52 -11.18
CA ARG A 281 -11.95 -28.16 -12.13
C ARG A 281 -11.96 -27.42 -13.47
N LEU A 282 -10.76 -27.14 -13.96
CA LEU A 282 -10.53 -26.58 -15.27
C LEU A 282 -10.72 -27.66 -16.35
N ASP A 283 -11.34 -27.31 -17.48
CA ASP A 283 -11.40 -28.22 -18.62
C ASP A 283 -9.97 -28.44 -19.18
N PRO A 284 -9.54 -29.67 -19.49
CA PRO A 284 -8.25 -29.91 -20.13
C PRO A 284 -8.06 -29.17 -21.47
N GLN A 285 -9.14 -28.73 -22.11
CA GLN A 285 -9.13 -27.92 -23.35
C GLN A 285 -9.58 -26.48 -23.08
N ALA A 286 -9.51 -26.01 -21.83
CA ALA A 286 -9.90 -24.67 -21.45
C ALA A 286 -9.10 -23.60 -22.19
N THR A 287 -9.73 -22.45 -22.43
CA THR A 287 -9.03 -21.31 -23.01
C THR A 287 -8.15 -20.63 -21.96
N ASN A 288 -7.16 -19.86 -22.41
CA ASN A 288 -6.34 -19.06 -21.49
C ASN A 288 -7.16 -18.05 -20.67
N GLU A 289 -8.36 -17.66 -21.13
CA GLU A 289 -9.27 -16.81 -20.33
C GLU A 289 -9.90 -17.57 -19.17
N ASP A 290 -10.29 -18.81 -19.39
CA ASP A 290 -10.87 -19.67 -18.35
C ASP A 290 -9.81 -20.03 -17.30
N ALA A 291 -8.59 -20.34 -17.75
CA ALA A 291 -7.45 -20.57 -16.85
C ALA A 291 -7.15 -19.31 -16.01
N TYR A 292 -7.16 -18.12 -16.62
CA TYR A 292 -6.94 -16.87 -15.91
C TYR A 292 -8.04 -16.54 -14.88
N ASN A 293 -9.30 -16.89 -15.18
CA ASN A 293 -10.40 -16.79 -14.22
C ASN A 293 -10.23 -17.72 -13.01
N THR A 294 -9.55 -18.86 -13.18
CA THR A 294 -9.17 -19.74 -12.06
C THR A 294 -7.96 -19.17 -11.32
N TYR A 295 -6.94 -18.72 -12.04
CA TYR A 295 -5.74 -18.08 -11.47
C TYR A 295 -6.08 -16.90 -10.56
N SER A 296 -6.90 -15.97 -11.03
CA SER A 296 -7.31 -14.78 -10.25
C SER A 296 -8.12 -15.11 -8.98
N LYS A 297 -8.65 -16.33 -8.83
CA LYS A 297 -9.29 -16.81 -7.60
C LYS A 297 -8.31 -17.51 -6.67
N MET A 298 -7.29 -18.16 -7.22
CA MET A 298 -6.31 -18.95 -6.47
C MET A 298 -5.10 -18.13 -6.04
N VAL A 299 -4.74 -17.09 -6.79
CA VAL A 299 -3.62 -16.20 -6.49
C VAL A 299 -4.17 -14.84 -6.06
N THR A 300 -3.94 -14.49 -4.79
CA THR A 300 -4.32 -13.20 -4.23
C THR A 300 -3.06 -12.43 -3.86
N ILE A 301 -2.89 -11.25 -4.44
CA ILE A 301 -1.78 -10.34 -4.12
C ILE A 301 -2.33 -9.09 -3.45
N GLY A 302 -1.64 -8.60 -2.42
CA GLY A 302 -1.96 -7.36 -1.73
C GLY A 302 -0.71 -6.55 -1.44
N TYR A 303 -0.72 -5.27 -1.80
CA TYR A 303 0.34 -4.33 -1.47
C TYR A 303 -0.08 -3.45 -0.28
N ASP A 304 0.75 -3.40 0.76
CA ASP A 304 0.60 -2.46 1.86
C ASP A 304 1.51 -1.24 1.65
N PRO A 305 0.98 -0.06 1.28
CA PRO A 305 1.79 1.13 1.05
C PRO A 305 2.43 1.70 2.31
N THR A 306 2.00 1.30 3.50
CA THR A 306 2.55 1.75 4.79
C THR A 306 3.81 0.97 5.15
N GLU A 307 3.81 -0.34 4.86
CA GLU A 307 4.93 -1.23 5.16
C GLU A 307 5.85 -1.41 3.94
N GLY A 308 5.38 -1.08 2.73
CA GLY A 308 6.10 -1.35 1.48
C GLY A 308 6.20 -2.85 1.15
N VAL A 309 5.35 -3.67 1.78
CA VAL A 309 5.36 -5.13 1.69
C VAL A 309 4.30 -5.59 0.70
N ILE A 310 4.68 -6.53 -0.17
CA ILE A 310 3.76 -7.28 -1.01
C ILE A 310 3.49 -8.61 -0.33
N ARG A 311 2.21 -8.83 0.01
CA ARG A 311 1.69 -10.09 0.53
C ARG A 311 1.11 -10.89 -0.62
N MET A 312 1.49 -12.14 -0.74
CA MET A 312 0.96 -13.04 -1.75
C MET A 312 0.45 -14.32 -1.08
N GLU A 313 -0.74 -14.72 -1.47
CA GLU A 313 -1.38 -15.98 -1.07
C GLU A 313 -1.69 -16.78 -2.34
N VAL A 314 -1.13 -17.98 -2.43
CA VAL A 314 -1.34 -18.89 -3.56
C VAL A 314 -2.01 -20.15 -3.03
N ALA A 315 -3.21 -20.46 -3.56
CA ALA A 315 -3.97 -21.64 -3.20
C ALA A 315 -3.90 -22.71 -4.30
N ALA A 316 -3.66 -23.95 -3.91
CA ALA A 316 -3.67 -25.10 -4.81
C ALA A 316 -4.27 -26.35 -4.13
N ALA A 317 -4.65 -27.36 -4.91
CA ALA A 317 -5.25 -28.59 -4.38
C ALA A 317 -4.28 -29.44 -3.54
N GLU A 318 -2.97 -29.28 -3.79
CA GLU A 318 -1.89 -29.94 -3.06
C GLU A 318 -1.02 -28.89 -2.34
N PRO A 319 -0.57 -29.18 -1.10
CA PRO A 319 0.15 -28.19 -0.30
C PRO A 319 1.56 -27.91 -0.85
N GLU A 320 2.23 -28.91 -1.43
CA GLU A 320 3.55 -28.76 -2.04
C GLU A 320 3.46 -27.88 -3.29
N THR A 321 2.52 -28.17 -4.20
CA THR A 321 2.28 -27.36 -5.40
C THR A 321 1.92 -25.90 -5.07
N ALA A 322 1.18 -25.65 -3.98
CA ALA A 322 0.88 -24.28 -3.54
C ALA A 322 2.17 -23.50 -3.17
N ALA A 323 3.15 -24.18 -2.58
CA ALA A 323 4.44 -23.59 -2.23
C ALA A 323 5.30 -23.39 -3.48
N GLU A 324 5.38 -24.38 -4.37
CA GLU A 324 6.11 -24.32 -5.64
C GLU A 324 5.59 -23.18 -6.53
N PHE A 325 4.27 -23.06 -6.70
CA PHE A 325 3.69 -21.95 -7.46
C PHE A 325 4.01 -20.58 -6.84
N SER A 326 4.03 -20.48 -5.51
CA SER A 326 4.39 -19.25 -4.83
C SER A 326 5.87 -18.89 -5.03
N GLU A 327 6.76 -19.87 -4.95
CA GLU A 327 8.20 -19.69 -5.19
C GLU A 327 8.48 -19.28 -6.65
N ALA A 328 7.83 -19.94 -7.61
CA ALA A 328 7.92 -19.61 -9.02
C ALA A 328 7.46 -18.17 -9.31
N LEU A 329 6.30 -17.76 -8.76
CA LEU A 329 5.79 -16.40 -8.90
C LEU A 329 6.73 -15.36 -8.27
N ILE A 330 7.36 -15.65 -7.13
CA ILE A 330 8.40 -14.79 -6.53
C ILE A 330 9.60 -14.66 -7.47
N SER A 331 10.06 -15.76 -8.06
CA SER A 331 11.17 -15.75 -9.02
C SER A 331 10.85 -14.92 -10.27
N TYR A 332 9.62 -15.01 -10.79
CA TYR A 332 9.18 -14.18 -11.92
C TYR A 332 9.11 -12.69 -11.54
N ALA A 333 8.64 -12.37 -10.33
CA ALA A 333 8.66 -11.01 -9.81
C ALA A 333 10.08 -10.46 -9.69
N GLU A 334 11.01 -11.26 -9.16
CA GLU A 334 12.43 -10.90 -9.08
C GLU A 334 13.02 -10.65 -10.47
N GLY A 335 12.79 -11.56 -11.42
CA GLY A 335 13.22 -11.42 -12.81
C GLY A 335 12.69 -10.14 -13.46
N ARG A 336 11.42 -9.79 -13.20
CA ARG A 336 10.79 -8.57 -13.72
C ARG A 336 11.45 -7.30 -13.17
N VAL A 337 11.74 -7.26 -11.87
CA VAL A 337 12.41 -6.13 -11.21
C VAL A 337 13.85 -5.97 -11.71
N ASN A 338 14.56 -7.10 -11.84
CA ASN A 338 15.94 -7.12 -12.31
C ASN A 338 16.03 -6.65 -13.76
N ASN A 339 15.15 -7.13 -14.64
CA ASN A 339 15.13 -6.75 -16.05
C ASN A 339 14.82 -5.26 -16.26
N LEU A 340 13.85 -4.71 -15.50
CA LEU A 340 13.53 -3.29 -15.56
C LEU A 340 14.73 -2.42 -15.10
N SER A 341 15.43 -2.87 -14.06
CA SER A 341 16.62 -2.18 -13.54
C SER A 341 17.81 -2.28 -14.49
N GLU A 342 17.98 -3.42 -15.14
CA GLU A 342 19.04 -3.67 -16.12
C GLU A 342 18.86 -2.84 -17.38
N GLN A 343 17.66 -2.86 -17.99
CA GLN A 343 17.38 -2.07 -19.19
C GLN A 343 17.62 -0.57 -18.95
N LYS A 344 17.08 -0.03 -17.84
CA LYS A 344 17.27 1.38 -17.51
C LYS A 344 18.75 1.73 -17.31
N ARG A 345 19.53 0.82 -16.71
CA ARG A 345 20.97 1.00 -16.49
C ARG A 345 21.73 1.00 -17.82
N GLU A 346 21.41 0.06 -18.70
CA GLU A 346 22.01 -0.07 -20.03
C GLU A 346 21.71 1.19 -20.86
N ASP A 347 20.45 1.60 -20.95
CA ASP A 347 20.02 2.81 -21.67
C ASP A 347 20.77 4.07 -21.20
N GLN A 348 20.85 4.28 -19.88
CA GLN A 348 21.54 5.44 -19.31
C GLN A 348 23.05 5.42 -19.58
N MET A 349 23.67 4.24 -19.49
CA MET A 349 25.11 4.08 -19.76
C MET A 349 25.45 4.23 -21.23
N ASP A 350 24.60 3.74 -22.12
CA ASP A 350 24.77 3.86 -23.57
C ASP A 350 24.60 5.30 -24.03
N GLU A 351 23.62 6.04 -23.49
CA GLU A 351 23.47 7.48 -23.77
C GLU A 351 24.70 8.27 -23.29
N ALA A 352 25.16 8.02 -22.05
CA ALA A 352 26.34 8.69 -21.50
C ALA A 352 27.62 8.36 -22.29
N ARG A 353 27.77 7.11 -22.73
CA ARG A 353 28.89 6.69 -23.60
C ARG A 353 28.82 7.39 -24.96
N ALA A 354 27.65 7.44 -25.59
CA ALA A 354 27.47 8.09 -26.88
C ALA A 354 27.81 9.59 -26.83
N VAL A 355 27.41 10.28 -25.76
CA VAL A 355 27.77 11.69 -25.53
C VAL A 355 29.28 11.86 -25.37
N PHE A 356 29.93 10.98 -24.61
CA PHE A 356 31.39 11.02 -24.42
C PHE A 356 32.15 10.75 -25.72
N GLU A 357 31.78 9.71 -26.47
CA GLU A 357 32.38 9.38 -27.77
C GLU A 357 32.19 10.52 -28.78
N THR A 358 31.01 11.14 -28.79
CA THR A 358 30.73 12.32 -29.63
C THR A 358 31.63 13.50 -29.25
N ALA A 359 31.76 13.80 -27.95
CA ALA A 359 32.65 14.86 -27.49
C ALA A 359 34.12 14.59 -27.84
N GLN A 360 34.57 13.33 -27.74
CA GLN A 360 35.92 12.92 -28.12
C GLN A 360 36.16 13.09 -29.63
N ALA A 361 35.21 12.69 -30.47
CA ALA A 361 35.29 12.83 -31.92
C ALA A 361 35.32 14.32 -32.35
N GLU A 362 34.44 15.15 -31.78
CA GLU A 362 34.39 16.59 -32.07
C GLU A 362 35.65 17.31 -31.61
N ARG A 363 36.22 16.93 -30.46
CA ARG A 363 37.51 17.46 -29.98
C ARG A 363 38.66 17.07 -30.91
N ARG A 364 38.66 15.83 -31.41
CA ARG A 364 39.67 15.37 -32.39
C ARG A 364 39.58 16.18 -33.69
N LYS A 365 38.37 16.39 -34.23
CA LYS A 365 38.16 17.22 -35.43
C LYS A 365 38.67 18.65 -35.24
N ALA A 366 38.35 19.29 -34.12
CA ALA A 366 38.83 20.64 -33.81
C ALA A 366 40.37 20.70 -33.71
N GLN A 367 41.00 19.64 -33.18
CA GLN A 367 42.46 19.55 -33.16
C GLN A 367 43.06 19.39 -34.56
N GLU A 368 42.46 18.55 -35.41
CA GLU A 368 42.90 18.36 -36.80
C GLU A 368 42.78 19.66 -37.60
N GLU A 369 41.67 20.38 -37.48
CA GLU A 369 41.46 21.69 -38.11
C GLU A 369 42.49 22.73 -37.66
N LEU A 370 42.78 22.79 -36.35
CA LEU A 370 43.83 23.68 -35.84
C LEU A 370 45.21 23.35 -36.42
N VAL A 371 45.56 22.05 -36.49
CA VAL A 371 46.83 21.60 -37.06
C VAL A 371 46.91 21.94 -38.55
N GLU A 372 45.82 21.76 -39.30
CA GLU A 372 45.76 22.11 -40.72
C GLU A 372 45.98 23.62 -40.93
N LEU A 373 45.30 24.46 -40.15
CA LEU A 373 45.48 25.92 -40.23
C LEU A 373 46.90 26.35 -39.83
N GLN A 374 47.52 25.71 -38.86
CA GLN A 374 48.92 25.98 -38.48
C GLN A 374 49.91 25.61 -39.59
N LEU A 375 49.73 24.44 -40.22
CA LEU A 375 50.55 24.01 -41.35
C LEU A 375 50.41 24.96 -42.55
N GLN A 376 49.20 25.44 -42.83
CA GLN A 376 48.98 26.46 -43.87
C GLN A 376 49.69 27.78 -43.55
N GLY A 377 49.76 28.15 -42.26
CA GLY A 377 50.41 29.38 -41.80
C GLY A 377 51.93 29.32 -41.87
N GLU A 378 52.53 28.16 -41.56
CA GLU A 378 53.99 27.97 -41.60
C GLU A 378 54.56 28.03 -43.04
N VAL A 379 53.74 27.71 -44.05
CA VAL A 379 54.14 27.73 -45.46
C VAL A 379 54.11 29.14 -46.07
N LEU A 380 53.37 30.09 -45.47
CA LEU A 380 53.28 31.48 -45.95
C LEU A 380 54.19 32.38 -45.08
N ASP A 381 55.37 32.75 -45.58
CA ASP A 381 56.17 33.90 -45.08
C ASP A 381 56.10 35.08 -46.08
N PRO A 382 54.95 35.77 -46.20
CA PRO A 382 54.81 36.91 -47.10
C PRO A 382 55.57 38.13 -46.58
N GLU A 383 55.86 38.26 -45.29
CA GLU A 383 56.66 39.38 -44.76
C GLU A 383 58.09 39.34 -45.32
N GLY A 384 58.72 38.16 -45.28
CA GLY A 384 60.02 37.93 -45.91
C GLY A 384 60.02 38.18 -47.42
N VAL A 385 58.96 37.73 -48.11
CA VAL A 385 58.79 37.93 -49.56
C VAL A 385 58.57 39.40 -49.92
N ILE A 386 57.70 40.11 -49.20
CA ILE A 386 57.39 41.53 -49.41
C ILE A 386 58.62 42.39 -49.12
N ALA A 387 59.36 42.11 -48.05
CA ALA A 387 60.61 42.80 -47.73
C ALA A 387 61.66 42.60 -48.83
N SER A 388 61.79 41.38 -49.35
CA SER A 388 62.68 41.06 -50.49
C SER A 388 62.27 41.80 -51.76
N LEU A 389 60.98 41.78 -52.12
CA LEU A 389 60.45 42.49 -53.29
C LEU A 389 60.65 44.00 -53.18
N ARG A 390 60.43 44.58 -51.99
CA ARG A 390 60.62 46.02 -51.76
C ARG A 390 62.09 46.43 -51.88
N SER A 391 63.01 45.59 -51.39
CA SER A 391 64.45 45.81 -51.60
C SER A 391 64.82 45.80 -53.09
N ARG A 392 64.29 44.84 -53.87
CA ARG A 392 64.52 44.77 -55.32
C ARG A 392 63.92 45.96 -56.08
N ILE A 393 62.72 46.39 -55.72
CA ILE A 393 62.07 47.58 -56.30
C ILE A 393 62.93 48.81 -56.06
N ASN A 394 63.34 49.07 -54.82
CA ASN A 394 64.20 50.21 -54.48
C ASN A 394 65.52 50.17 -55.29
N GLN A 395 66.12 48.98 -55.46
CA GLN A 395 67.35 48.84 -56.25
C GLN A 395 67.12 49.19 -57.73
N VAL A 396 66.01 48.75 -58.32
CA VAL A 396 65.65 49.07 -59.72
C VAL A 396 65.32 50.55 -59.87
N GLU A 397 64.63 51.16 -58.92
CA GLU A 397 64.33 52.60 -58.91
C GLU A 397 65.62 53.45 -58.90
N VAL A 398 66.60 53.08 -58.07
CA VAL A 398 67.91 53.74 -58.05
C VAL A 398 68.62 53.59 -59.40
N GLN A 399 68.60 52.40 -60.01
CA GLN A 399 69.19 52.17 -61.34
C GLN A 399 68.50 53.00 -62.44
N ILE A 400 67.17 53.16 -62.37
CA ILE A 400 66.44 54.03 -63.29
C ILE A 400 66.90 55.47 -63.13
N GLN A 401 66.97 55.98 -61.90
CA GLN A 401 67.42 57.35 -61.62
C GLN A 401 68.86 57.60 -62.12
N GLU A 402 69.77 56.65 -61.90
CA GLU A 402 71.15 56.73 -62.41
C GLU A 402 71.18 56.77 -63.95
N LYS A 403 70.36 55.95 -64.61
CA LYS A 403 70.27 55.91 -66.08
C LYS A 403 69.59 57.15 -66.66
N GLU A 404 68.60 57.72 -65.98
CA GLU A 404 67.97 58.99 -66.34
C GLU A 404 68.94 60.16 -66.23
N LEU A 405 69.73 60.22 -65.15
CA LEU A 405 70.83 61.18 -65.00
C LEU A 405 71.87 61.01 -66.11
N GLN A 406 72.23 59.77 -66.45
CA GLN A 406 73.14 59.47 -67.55
C GLN A 406 72.58 59.92 -68.91
N LEU A 407 71.28 59.71 -69.16
CA LEU A 407 70.61 60.17 -70.36
C LEU A 407 70.59 61.70 -70.46
N ALA A 408 70.27 62.39 -69.35
CA ALA A 408 70.30 63.85 -69.29
C ALA A 408 71.71 64.39 -69.62
N ALA A 409 72.75 63.83 -69.00
CA ALA A 409 74.14 64.22 -69.26
C ALA A 409 74.57 63.97 -70.73
N LEU A 410 74.03 62.93 -71.39
CA LEU A 410 74.28 62.68 -72.82
C LEU A 410 73.57 63.71 -73.71
N LEU A 411 72.40 64.20 -73.31
CA LEU A 411 71.59 65.18 -74.04
C LEU A 411 72.05 66.64 -73.86
N ASP A 412 72.79 66.94 -72.80
CA ASP A 412 73.42 68.26 -72.57
C ASP A 412 74.49 68.61 -73.63
N ASN A 413 74.96 67.62 -74.41
CA ASN A 413 75.89 67.84 -75.50
C ASN A 413 75.16 68.35 -76.78
N PRO A 414 75.57 69.48 -77.39
CA PRO A 414 74.93 70.03 -78.59
C PRO A 414 74.98 69.13 -79.85
N ARG A 415 75.83 68.09 -79.88
CA ARG A 415 75.79 67.01 -80.89
C ARG A 415 75.91 65.63 -80.20
N PRO A 416 74.81 65.09 -79.66
CA PRO A 416 74.85 63.87 -78.88
C PRO A 416 75.06 62.63 -79.78
N ASN A 417 75.75 61.63 -79.26
CA ASN A 417 75.94 60.34 -79.94
C ASN A 417 74.64 59.53 -79.84
N GLN A 418 73.88 59.47 -80.95
CA GLN A 418 72.57 58.83 -80.98
C GLN A 418 72.60 57.36 -80.55
N ALA A 419 73.64 56.59 -80.90
CA ALA A 419 73.75 55.19 -80.47
C ALA A 419 73.83 55.03 -78.94
N LYS A 420 74.47 55.97 -78.24
CA LYS A 420 74.56 55.97 -76.77
C LYS A 420 73.26 56.45 -76.11
N VAL A 421 72.60 57.45 -76.72
CA VAL A 421 71.30 57.97 -76.26
C VAL A 421 70.23 56.89 -76.39
N ASP A 422 70.13 56.25 -77.55
CA ASP A 422 69.14 55.21 -77.82
C ASP A 422 69.40 53.96 -76.95
N GLY A 423 70.67 53.59 -76.74
CA GLY A 423 71.04 52.53 -75.81
C GLY A 423 70.61 52.81 -74.36
N THR A 424 70.84 54.04 -73.87
CA THR A 424 70.47 54.45 -72.50
C THR A 424 68.95 54.58 -72.35
N ARG A 425 68.24 55.08 -73.37
CA ARG A 425 66.77 55.12 -73.40
C ARG A 425 66.18 53.70 -73.36
N ALA A 426 66.73 52.77 -74.14
CA ALA A 426 66.30 51.37 -74.12
C ALA A 426 66.62 50.67 -72.79
N ASP A 427 67.71 51.04 -72.09
CA ASP A 427 68.00 50.57 -70.72
C ASP A 427 66.90 51.03 -69.75
N ILE A 428 66.52 52.31 -69.81
CA ILE A 428 65.45 52.88 -68.95
C ILE A 428 64.13 52.17 -69.21
N GLU A 429 63.73 51.97 -70.48
CA GLU A 429 62.49 51.25 -70.83
C GLU A 429 62.49 49.81 -70.29
N ARG A 430 63.63 49.10 -70.39
CA ARG A 430 63.78 47.75 -69.81
C ARG A 430 63.62 47.77 -68.29
N LEU A 431 64.28 48.70 -67.60
CA LEU A 431 64.18 48.82 -66.15
C LEU A 431 62.77 49.23 -65.69
N GLN A 432 62.08 50.10 -66.43
CA GLN A 432 60.69 50.46 -66.17
C GLN A 432 59.74 49.28 -66.36
N SER A 433 59.95 48.45 -67.40
CA SER A 433 59.15 47.22 -67.57
C SER A 433 59.39 46.20 -66.44
N LEU A 434 60.65 46.06 -65.99
CA LEU A 434 61.00 45.25 -64.82
C LEU A 434 60.34 45.80 -63.55
N LEU A 435 60.39 47.11 -63.31
CA LEU A 435 59.72 47.77 -62.19
C LEU A 435 58.21 47.53 -62.21
N ALA A 436 57.56 47.63 -63.37
CA ALA A 436 56.14 47.31 -63.51
C ALA A 436 55.84 45.85 -63.15
N SER A 437 56.70 44.90 -63.56
CA SER A 437 56.54 43.49 -63.21
C SER A 437 56.74 43.23 -61.71
N LEU A 438 57.69 43.89 -61.06
CA LEU A 438 57.94 43.78 -59.63
C LEU A 438 56.81 44.41 -58.81
N ASN A 439 56.25 45.53 -59.26
CA ASN A 439 55.07 46.14 -58.64
C ASN A 439 53.83 45.25 -58.76
N ALA A 440 53.63 44.60 -59.91
CA ALA A 440 52.56 43.61 -60.06
C ALA A 440 52.73 42.41 -59.11
N GLN A 441 53.95 41.92 -58.93
CA GLN A 441 54.27 40.87 -57.96
C GLN A 441 54.07 41.34 -56.50
N MET A 442 54.37 42.60 -56.19
CA MET A 442 54.13 43.19 -54.86
C MET A 442 52.63 43.28 -54.53
N ILE A 443 51.79 43.63 -55.51
CA ILE A 443 50.33 43.65 -55.34
C ILE A 443 49.77 42.23 -55.11
N ASP A 444 50.38 41.22 -55.72
CA ASP A 444 49.99 39.82 -55.50
C ASP A 444 50.43 39.32 -54.11
N ALA A 445 51.66 39.67 -53.71
CA ALA A 445 52.19 39.37 -52.38
C ALA A 445 51.39 40.05 -51.24
N SER A 446 50.91 41.28 -51.44
CA SER A 446 50.06 41.97 -50.44
C SER A 446 48.65 41.38 -50.30
N LYS A 447 48.12 40.74 -51.36
CA LYS A 447 46.90 39.90 -51.23
C LYS A 447 47.18 38.66 -50.38
N GLY A 448 48.38 38.09 -50.50
CA GLY A 448 48.87 37.02 -49.63
C GLY A 448 48.99 37.44 -48.16
N GLU A 449 49.43 38.67 -47.87
CA GLU A 449 49.47 39.25 -46.53
C GLU A 449 48.07 39.38 -45.90
N ASN A 450 47.08 39.88 -46.65
CA ASN A 450 45.68 39.90 -46.21
C ASN A 450 45.14 38.48 -45.94
N SER A 451 45.52 37.50 -46.78
CA SER A 451 45.18 36.09 -46.57
C SER A 451 45.80 35.53 -45.29
N LEU A 452 47.02 35.96 -44.93
CA LEU A 452 47.67 35.58 -43.68
C LEU A 452 47.01 36.18 -42.44
N ALA A 453 46.61 37.46 -42.51
CA ALA A 453 45.87 38.09 -41.43
C ALA A 453 44.55 37.34 -41.16
N GLN A 454 43.84 36.95 -42.23
CA GLN A 454 42.64 36.14 -42.13
C GLN A 454 42.92 34.73 -41.57
N LEU A 455 44.01 34.09 -41.99
CA LEU A 455 44.45 32.81 -41.46
C LEU A 455 44.78 32.87 -39.96
N THR A 456 45.43 33.95 -39.51
CA THR A 456 45.74 34.17 -38.08
C THR A 456 44.47 34.25 -37.24
N VAL A 457 43.44 34.96 -37.73
CA VAL A 457 42.14 35.02 -37.07
C VAL A 457 41.47 33.65 -37.04
N ASN A 458 41.53 32.88 -38.13
CA ASN A 458 41.00 31.51 -38.17
C ASN A 458 41.72 30.57 -37.19
N ILE A 459 43.06 30.69 -37.07
CA ILE A 459 43.84 29.94 -36.07
C ILE A 459 43.38 30.29 -34.65
N GLN A 460 43.16 31.57 -34.34
CA GLN A 460 42.66 31.98 -33.03
C GLN A 460 41.25 31.44 -32.76
N MET A 461 40.37 31.44 -33.76
CA MET A 461 39.04 30.82 -33.65
C MET A 461 39.16 29.31 -33.40
N ALA A 462 39.97 28.59 -34.19
CA ALA A 462 40.18 27.16 -34.02
C ALA A 462 40.80 26.80 -32.65
N GLN A 463 41.67 27.66 -32.10
CA GLN A 463 42.20 27.51 -30.74
C GLN A 463 41.09 27.67 -29.68
N ALA A 464 40.22 28.67 -29.83
CA ALA A 464 39.08 28.88 -28.93
C ALA A 464 38.06 27.73 -29.02
N ASP A 465 37.84 27.21 -30.23
CA ASP A 465 36.97 26.05 -30.47
C ASP A 465 37.56 24.80 -29.82
N LEU A 466 38.86 24.52 -30.01
CA LEU A 466 39.55 23.42 -29.32
C LEU A 466 39.40 23.51 -27.80
N ALA A 467 39.66 24.70 -27.22
CA ALA A 467 39.53 24.91 -25.77
C ALA A 467 38.09 24.67 -25.29
N THR A 468 37.09 25.08 -26.08
CA THR A 468 35.67 24.80 -25.81
C THR A 468 35.39 23.30 -25.87
N ARG A 469 35.93 22.59 -26.88
CA ARG A 469 35.78 21.13 -27.00
C ARG A 469 36.47 20.37 -25.87
N ASP A 470 37.59 20.85 -25.35
CA ASP A 470 38.26 20.26 -24.18
C ASP A 470 37.39 20.38 -22.91
N ILE A 471 36.76 21.54 -22.69
CA ILE A 471 35.80 21.73 -21.58
C ILE A 471 34.58 20.80 -21.75
N MET A 472 34.04 20.70 -22.96
CA MET A 472 32.91 19.80 -23.25
C MET A 472 33.27 18.33 -23.02
N LEU A 473 34.46 17.90 -23.43
CA LEU A 473 34.95 16.55 -23.20
C LEU A 473 35.10 16.25 -21.69
N GLN A 474 35.64 17.20 -20.93
CA GLN A 474 35.74 17.07 -19.47
C GLN A 474 34.36 16.94 -18.81
N SER A 475 33.40 17.77 -19.25
CA SER A 475 32.01 17.70 -18.78
C SER A 475 31.36 16.35 -19.12
N ALA A 476 31.53 15.87 -20.36
CA ALA A 476 31.01 14.58 -20.80
C ALA A 476 31.62 13.40 -20.01
N LEU A 477 32.93 13.45 -19.72
CA LEU A 477 33.59 12.46 -18.87
C LEU A 477 33.05 12.46 -17.45
N GLN A 478 32.86 13.65 -16.86
CA GLN A 478 32.27 13.78 -15.52
C GLN A 478 30.83 13.24 -15.50
N GLN A 479 30.04 13.53 -16.53
CA GLN A 479 28.69 13.00 -16.66
C GLN A 479 28.71 11.48 -16.79
N MET A 480 29.58 10.91 -17.63
CA MET A 480 29.72 9.46 -17.77
C MET A 480 30.09 8.79 -16.44
N GLU A 481 31.03 9.35 -15.69
CA GLU A 481 31.41 8.81 -14.37
C GLU A 481 30.28 8.93 -13.35
N THR A 482 29.54 10.04 -13.37
CA THR A 482 28.36 10.24 -12.51
C THR A 482 27.27 9.23 -12.86
N THR A 483 26.93 9.09 -14.14
CA THR A 483 25.97 8.09 -14.63
C THR A 483 26.42 6.69 -14.27
N ARG A 484 27.72 6.36 -14.39
CA ARG A 484 28.27 5.06 -13.98
C ARG A 484 28.08 4.79 -12.48
N MET A 485 28.33 5.79 -11.64
CA MET A 485 28.09 5.67 -10.20
C MET A 485 26.60 5.53 -9.88
N GLU A 486 25.73 6.26 -10.56
CA GLU A 486 24.27 6.19 -10.38
C GLU A 486 23.70 4.85 -10.88
N ALA A 487 24.14 4.37 -12.04
CA ALA A 487 23.83 3.07 -12.63
C ALA A 487 24.14 1.92 -11.67
N ASN A 488 25.28 1.99 -10.99
CA ASN A 488 25.68 1.00 -9.98
C ASN A 488 24.87 1.12 -8.67
N ARG A 489 24.28 2.29 -8.38
CA ARG A 489 23.46 2.52 -7.18
C ARG A 489 21.98 2.17 -7.38
N GLN A 490 21.44 2.33 -8.59
CA GLN A 490 20.01 2.09 -8.85
C GLN A 490 19.61 0.60 -8.96
N VAL A 491 20.41 -0.30 -8.37
CA VAL A 491 20.07 -1.72 -8.32
C VAL A 491 18.89 -1.91 -7.38
N ARG A 492 17.78 -2.37 -7.92
CA ARG A 492 16.62 -2.84 -7.16
C ARG A 492 16.72 -4.35 -7.04
N TYR A 493 16.40 -4.88 -5.88
CA TYR A 493 16.33 -6.31 -5.66
C TYR A 493 15.11 -6.63 -4.80
N LEU A 494 14.53 -7.79 -5.07
CA LEU A 494 13.44 -8.33 -4.29
C LEU A 494 14.05 -9.13 -3.13
N THR A 495 13.60 -8.87 -1.91
CA THR A 495 13.94 -9.69 -0.74
C THR A 495 12.69 -10.33 -0.20
N VAL A 496 12.76 -11.63 0.08
CA VAL A 496 11.65 -12.39 0.65
C VAL A 496 11.73 -12.30 2.17
N SER A 497 10.72 -11.68 2.78
CA SER A 497 10.58 -11.54 4.24
C SER A 497 9.99 -12.81 4.86
N VAL A 498 9.04 -13.44 4.15
CA VAL A 498 8.40 -14.70 4.54
C VAL A 498 8.40 -15.63 3.35
N ASN A 499 9.15 -16.73 3.46
CA ASN A 499 9.23 -17.75 2.43
C ASN A 499 7.91 -18.53 2.32
N PRO A 500 7.53 -18.97 1.12
CA PRO A 500 6.39 -19.86 0.95
C PRO A 500 6.65 -21.20 1.63
N VAL A 501 5.67 -21.67 2.41
CA VAL A 501 5.74 -22.96 3.11
C VAL A 501 4.43 -23.72 2.87
N PRO A 502 4.47 -25.03 2.57
CA PRO A 502 3.27 -25.84 2.39
C PRO A 502 2.40 -25.83 3.66
N SER A 503 1.11 -25.53 3.51
CA SER A 503 0.16 -25.55 4.63
C SER A 503 -0.21 -27.00 5.00
N GLN A 504 -0.26 -27.28 6.30
CA GLN A 504 -0.68 -28.60 6.82
C GLN A 504 -2.20 -28.78 6.84
N GLU A 505 -2.95 -27.66 6.90
CA GLU A 505 -4.41 -27.66 6.92
C GLU A 505 -4.99 -26.96 5.67
N PRO A 506 -6.10 -27.46 5.12
CA PRO A 506 -6.74 -26.83 3.98
C PRO A 506 -7.36 -25.49 4.39
N THR A 507 -6.96 -24.44 3.69
CA THR A 507 -7.43 -23.07 3.96
C THR A 507 -8.81 -22.83 3.37
N TYR A 508 -9.13 -23.47 2.24
CA TYR A 508 -10.43 -23.38 1.58
C TYR A 508 -10.98 -24.77 1.24
N PRO A 509 -12.31 -24.92 1.10
CA PRO A 509 -13.33 -23.94 1.49
C PRO A 509 -13.51 -23.89 3.01
N ARG A 510 -13.89 -22.74 3.56
CA ARG A 510 -14.25 -22.61 4.98
C ARG A 510 -15.62 -23.23 5.24
N LYS A 511 -15.65 -24.56 5.34
CA LYS A 511 -16.87 -25.41 5.30
C LYS A 511 -17.94 -24.95 6.28
N PHE A 512 -17.56 -24.65 7.53
CA PHE A 512 -18.49 -24.18 8.57
C PHE A 512 -18.99 -22.75 8.32
N GLU A 513 -18.09 -21.82 8.06
CA GLU A 513 -18.41 -20.40 7.79
C GLU A 513 -19.33 -20.28 6.57
N ASN A 514 -18.97 -20.94 5.46
CA ASN A 514 -19.74 -20.91 4.22
C ASN A 514 -21.14 -21.54 4.39
N THR A 515 -21.27 -22.60 5.20
CA THR A 515 -22.58 -23.21 5.47
C THR A 515 -23.48 -22.29 6.31
N ILE A 516 -22.92 -21.61 7.31
CA ILE A 516 -23.68 -20.63 8.12
C ILE A 516 -24.07 -19.42 7.28
N VAL A 517 -23.17 -18.91 6.43
CA VAL A 517 -23.48 -17.81 5.52
C VAL A 517 -24.61 -18.21 4.58
N ALA A 518 -24.56 -19.41 3.99
CA ALA A 518 -25.65 -19.94 3.17
C ALA A 518 -26.98 -20.01 3.94
N PHE A 519 -26.96 -20.51 5.18
CA PHE A 519 -28.13 -20.52 6.06
C PHE A 519 -28.73 -19.13 6.26
N LEU A 520 -27.89 -18.14 6.57
CA LEU A 520 -28.32 -16.76 6.79
C LEU A 520 -28.88 -16.12 5.50
N ILE A 521 -28.28 -16.40 4.34
CA ILE A 521 -28.78 -15.93 3.05
C ILE A 521 -30.16 -16.52 2.76
N PHE A 522 -30.33 -17.84 2.85
CA PHE A 522 -31.62 -18.48 2.61
C PHE A 522 -32.68 -18.04 3.63
N ALA A 523 -32.31 -17.89 4.91
CA ALA A 523 -33.20 -17.36 5.94
C ALA A 523 -33.61 -15.91 5.64
N GLY A 524 -32.67 -15.06 5.22
CA GLY A 524 -32.93 -13.67 4.85
C GLY A 524 -33.87 -13.56 3.64
N ILE A 525 -33.61 -14.32 2.58
CA ILE A 525 -34.48 -14.39 1.39
C ILE A 525 -35.88 -14.87 1.78
N TYR A 526 -35.97 -15.92 2.60
CA TYR A 526 -37.23 -16.45 3.08
C TYR A 526 -38.01 -15.40 3.88
N LEU A 527 -37.35 -14.68 4.80
CA LEU A 527 -37.98 -13.61 5.58
C LEU A 527 -38.49 -12.49 4.68
N MET A 528 -37.68 -12.04 3.72
CA MET A 528 -38.05 -10.99 2.78
C MET A 528 -39.29 -11.38 1.96
N ILE A 529 -39.33 -12.59 1.39
CA ILE A 529 -40.49 -13.10 0.64
C ILE A 529 -41.70 -13.29 1.55
N SER A 530 -41.50 -13.74 2.79
CA SER A 530 -42.59 -13.94 3.74
C SER A 530 -43.25 -12.61 4.15
N LEU A 531 -42.45 -11.56 4.32
CA LEU A 531 -42.92 -10.22 4.68
C LEU A 531 -43.67 -9.59 3.51
N THR A 532 -43.13 -9.65 2.30
CA THR A 532 -43.82 -9.14 1.10
C THR A 532 -45.14 -9.86 0.85
N ALA A 533 -45.17 -11.18 0.99
CA ALA A 533 -46.40 -11.96 0.91
C ALA A 533 -47.41 -11.59 2.00
N SER A 534 -46.95 -11.27 3.22
CA SER A 534 -47.82 -10.81 4.30
C SER A 534 -48.46 -9.46 3.99
N ILE A 535 -47.67 -8.50 3.50
CA ILE A 535 -48.14 -7.16 3.11
C ILE A 535 -49.13 -7.26 1.95
N LEU A 536 -48.80 -8.01 0.90
CA LEU A 536 -49.70 -8.23 -0.24
C LEU A 536 -51.03 -8.88 0.20
N ARG A 537 -50.97 -9.86 1.11
CA ARG A 537 -52.18 -10.48 1.65
C ARG A 537 -53.04 -9.50 2.44
N GLU A 538 -52.43 -8.60 3.21
CA GLU A 538 -53.14 -7.58 3.97
C GLU A 538 -53.86 -6.60 3.03
N GLN A 539 -53.19 -6.16 1.96
CA GLN A 539 -53.74 -5.25 0.94
C GLN A 539 -54.85 -5.88 0.08
N VAL A 540 -54.83 -7.20 -0.15
CA VAL A 540 -55.88 -7.92 -0.90
C VAL A 540 -57.04 -8.35 0.01
N SER A 541 -56.81 -8.38 1.32
CA SER A 541 -57.80 -8.76 2.34
C SER A 541 -58.57 -7.57 2.91
N SER A 542 -58.13 -6.33 2.67
CA SER A 542 -58.87 -5.10 2.91
C SER A 542 -59.72 -4.74 1.69
#